data_AF-A0A524NIF3-F1
#
_entry.id   AF-A0A524NIF3-F1
#
_cell.length_a   1.000
_cell.length_b   1.000
_cell.length_c   1.000
_cell.angle_alpha   90.00
_cell.angle_beta   90.00
_cell.angle_gamma   90.00
#
_symmetry.space_group_name_H-M   'P 1'
#
loop_
_entity.id
_entity.type
_entity.pdbx_description
1 polymer ?
#
loop_
_entity_poly.entity_id
_entity_poly.type
_entity_poly.pdbx_seq_one_letter_code
_entity_poly.pdbx_strand_id
1 'polypeptide(L)'
;MVLNAGAGEEVISRHIYGHFSEHLGHCIYGGYWVGYDSPIPNTKGIRNDVVEALKKIQIPNLRWPGGCFADEYHWMDGIGTERPKMVNTHWGGVTEDNSFGTHEFMELCEQLGTEPVICGNVGSGTIKEMSQWVEYINFDGISPMADLRRANGHDKAWGLKYWGVGNENWGCGGNMTAEFYADQYRRYATFCRNYGENRLFKIAGGANSEDYNWTETLMTNIPHRMMNGLSLHYYTSDWSNKGSATEFGEDRYFDVLRRCLHIEKAIDRHMEIMDKYDPEKRVALVFDEWGTWYDVEPGTNPGFLFQQNSMRDALVA
;
A
#
# COMPACT_ATOMS: atom_id res chain seq x y z
N MET A 1 20.67 26.81 14.37
CA MET A 1 19.64 26.68 13.31
C MET A 1 19.20 28.08 12.90
N VAL A 2 19.12 28.37 11.60
CA VAL A 2 18.54 29.61 11.05
C VAL A 2 17.30 29.19 10.27
N LEU A 3 16.14 29.80 10.56
CA LEU A 3 14.88 29.52 9.88
C LEU A 3 14.47 30.73 9.03
N ASN A 4 14.36 30.52 7.71
CA ASN A 4 13.98 31.55 6.75
C ASN A 4 12.50 31.40 6.36
N ALA A 5 11.58 31.94 7.15
CA ALA A 5 10.14 31.79 6.94
C ALA A 5 9.60 32.38 5.62
N GLY A 6 10.37 33.21 4.92
CA GLY A 6 9.97 33.85 3.66
C GLY A 6 10.43 33.12 2.38
N ALA A 7 11.14 32.00 2.49
CA ALA A 7 11.78 31.31 1.36
C ALA A 7 11.09 29.99 0.96
N GLY A 8 9.96 29.62 1.57
CA GLY A 8 9.27 28.37 1.26
C GLY A 8 8.51 28.45 -0.06
N GLU A 9 8.89 27.64 -1.04
CA GLU A 9 8.23 27.54 -2.35
C GLU A 9 7.53 26.18 -2.53
N GLU A 10 7.91 25.19 -1.73
CA GLU A 10 7.44 23.82 -1.79
C GLU A 10 6.28 23.54 -0.83
N VAL A 11 5.38 22.66 -1.25
CA VAL A 11 4.30 22.14 -0.40
C VAL A 11 4.69 20.76 0.09
N ILE A 12 4.78 20.59 1.42
CA ILE A 12 4.88 19.26 2.02
C ILE A 12 3.54 18.55 1.77
N SER A 13 3.54 17.61 0.84
CA SER A 13 2.33 16.86 0.49
C SER A 13 1.81 16.14 1.73
N ARG A 14 0.52 16.30 2.03
CA ARG A 14 -0.12 15.52 3.10
C ARG A 14 0.08 14.02 2.90
N HIS A 15 0.25 13.55 1.66
CA HIS A 15 0.37 12.12 1.35
C HIS A 15 1.67 11.48 1.84
N ILE A 16 2.66 12.27 2.27
CA ILE A 16 3.85 11.77 2.98
C ILE A 16 3.46 11.10 4.31
N TYR A 17 2.32 11.49 4.91
CA TYR A 17 1.76 10.88 6.12
C TYR A 17 0.77 9.73 5.82
N GLY A 18 0.95 9.04 4.68
CA GLY A 18 0.11 7.91 4.29
C GLY A 18 0.26 6.70 5.22
N HIS A 19 -0.75 5.83 5.22
CA HIS A 19 -0.72 4.58 5.98
C HIS A 19 -0.94 3.37 5.08
N PHE A 20 -0.59 2.20 5.60
CA PHE A 20 -0.67 0.93 4.91
C PHE A 20 -1.33 -0.13 5.79
N SER A 21 -2.30 -0.87 5.24
CA SER A 21 -3.00 -2.00 5.87
C SER A 21 -3.06 -3.19 4.93
N GLU A 22 -2.32 -4.25 5.26
CA GLU A 22 -2.35 -5.52 4.55
C GLU A 22 -3.33 -6.50 5.21
N HIS A 23 -3.90 -7.41 4.43
CA HIS A 23 -4.48 -8.64 4.97
C HIS A 23 -3.36 -9.49 5.60
N LEU A 24 -2.97 -9.14 6.82
CA LEU A 24 -1.83 -9.70 7.54
C LEU A 24 -2.14 -9.74 9.03
N GLY A 25 -2.07 -10.94 9.62
CA GLY A 25 -2.31 -11.15 11.04
C GLY A 25 -3.61 -10.52 11.52
N HIS A 26 -3.50 -9.54 12.43
CA HIS A 26 -4.63 -8.81 12.99
C HIS A 26 -4.77 -7.38 12.47
N CYS A 27 -4.06 -7.00 11.40
CA CYS A 27 -4.16 -5.65 10.84
C CYS A 27 -5.59 -5.36 10.37
N ILE A 28 -6.17 -6.22 9.52
CA ILE A 28 -7.57 -6.11 9.10
C ILE A 28 -8.50 -6.70 10.16
N TYR A 29 -8.37 -7.99 10.44
CA TYR A 29 -9.26 -8.72 11.34
C TYR A 29 -8.93 -8.47 12.81
N GLY A 30 -9.83 -7.78 13.50
CA GLY A 30 -9.64 -7.28 14.87
C GLY A 30 -9.05 -5.87 14.91
N GLY A 31 -8.16 -5.51 13.98
CA GLY A 31 -7.56 -4.17 13.88
C GLY A 31 -8.51 -3.12 13.29
N TYR A 32 -9.23 -3.45 12.21
CA TYR A 32 -10.29 -2.61 11.65
C TYR A 32 -11.64 -3.32 11.69
N TRP A 33 -11.69 -4.48 11.05
CA TRP A 33 -12.89 -5.27 10.86
C TRP A 33 -13.16 -6.17 12.06
N VAL A 34 -14.30 -5.98 12.70
CA VAL A 34 -14.78 -6.83 13.80
C VAL A 34 -16.05 -7.60 13.41
N GLY A 35 -16.68 -7.26 12.28
CA GLY A 35 -17.92 -7.84 11.80
C GLY A 35 -19.17 -7.12 12.33
N TYR A 36 -20.25 -7.16 11.56
CA TYR A 36 -21.49 -6.41 11.83
C TYR A 36 -22.10 -6.72 13.20
N ASP A 37 -22.11 -8.01 13.58
CA ASP A 37 -22.75 -8.49 14.83
C ASP A 37 -21.77 -8.54 16.02
N SER A 38 -20.59 -7.93 15.89
CA SER A 38 -19.59 -7.93 16.95
C SER A 38 -20.07 -7.17 18.19
N PRO A 39 -19.77 -7.66 19.42
CA PRO A 39 -20.02 -6.89 20.64
C PRO A 39 -19.10 -5.68 20.79
N ILE A 40 -18.02 -5.59 20.00
CA ILE A 40 -17.14 -4.40 19.97
C ILE A 40 -17.92 -3.28 19.27
N PRO A 41 -18.03 -2.08 19.88
CA PRO A 41 -18.71 -0.94 19.27
C PRO A 41 -18.17 -0.62 17.87
N ASN A 42 -19.03 -0.73 16.87
CA ASN A 42 -18.65 -0.62 15.47
C ASN A 42 -19.69 0.13 14.63
N THR A 43 -19.26 0.63 13.48
CA THR A 43 -20.11 1.21 12.44
C THR A 43 -19.91 0.39 11.18
N LYS A 44 -20.96 -0.31 10.75
CA LYS A 44 -20.92 -1.24 9.60
C LYS A 44 -19.76 -2.25 9.69
N GLY A 45 -19.56 -2.85 10.86
CA GLY A 45 -18.54 -3.87 11.09
C GLY A 45 -17.12 -3.35 11.35
N ILE A 46 -16.89 -2.04 11.26
CA ILE A 46 -15.59 -1.40 11.52
C ILE A 46 -15.60 -0.78 12.93
N ARG A 47 -14.61 -1.12 13.76
CA ARG A 47 -14.57 -0.69 15.16
C ARG A 47 -14.38 0.83 15.33
N ASN A 48 -15.23 1.45 16.15
CA ASN A 48 -15.33 2.90 16.26
C ASN A 48 -14.11 3.57 16.90
N ASP A 49 -13.50 2.91 17.87
CA ASP A 49 -12.34 3.42 18.60
C ASP A 49 -11.13 3.68 17.69
N VAL A 50 -10.87 2.77 16.75
CA VAL A 50 -9.80 2.92 15.75
C VAL A 50 -10.13 4.01 14.75
N VAL A 51 -11.36 4.07 14.25
CA VAL A 51 -11.81 5.13 13.33
C VAL A 51 -11.66 6.51 13.99
N GLU A 52 -12.11 6.66 15.24
CA GLU A 52 -11.98 7.92 15.96
C GLU A 52 -10.52 8.32 16.20
N ALA A 53 -9.64 7.37 16.51
CA ALA A 53 -8.22 7.64 16.69
C ALA A 53 -7.55 8.09 15.38
N LEU A 54 -7.81 7.39 14.28
CA LEU A 54 -7.21 7.70 12.98
C LEU A 54 -7.72 9.02 12.38
N LYS A 55 -8.99 9.39 12.64
CA LYS A 55 -9.52 10.70 12.27
C LYS A 55 -8.80 11.85 12.98
N LYS A 56 -8.38 11.66 14.24
CA LYS A 56 -7.67 12.70 15.01
C LYS A 56 -6.29 13.02 14.44
N ILE A 57 -5.61 12.04 13.85
CA ILE A 57 -4.32 12.24 13.17
C ILE A 57 -4.47 12.61 11.69
N GLN A 58 -5.72 12.76 11.21
CA GLN A 58 -6.03 13.22 9.86
C GLN A 58 -5.36 12.37 8.77
N ILE A 59 -5.46 11.03 8.90
CA ILE A 59 -4.93 10.08 7.92
C ILE A 59 -5.31 10.52 6.48
N PRO A 60 -4.33 10.78 5.60
CA PRO A 60 -4.57 11.39 4.29
C PRO A 60 -4.86 10.36 3.20
N ASN A 61 -4.28 9.16 3.33
CA ASN A 61 -4.54 8.02 2.46
C ASN A 61 -4.26 6.70 3.17
N LEU A 62 -4.87 5.61 2.69
CA LEU A 62 -4.69 4.25 3.21
C LEU A 62 -4.49 3.27 2.05
N ARG A 63 -3.39 2.51 2.07
CA ARG A 63 -3.05 1.48 1.08
C ARG A 63 -3.55 0.09 1.48
N TRP A 64 -4.14 -0.65 0.53
CA TRP A 64 -4.75 -1.98 0.70
C TRP A 64 -4.84 -2.70 -0.67
N PRO A 65 -4.98 -4.05 -0.80
CA PRO A 65 -5.01 -5.09 0.22
C PRO A 65 -3.64 -5.52 0.70
N GLY A 66 -2.61 -4.92 0.11
CA GLY A 66 -1.28 -4.76 0.66
C GLY A 66 -0.22 -5.69 0.15
N GLY A 67 1.01 -5.18 0.11
CA GLY A 67 2.23 -5.99 0.11
C GLY A 67 2.16 -7.24 -0.76
N CYS A 68 2.68 -8.33 -0.23
CA CYS A 68 2.68 -9.60 -0.91
C CYS A 68 1.28 -10.18 -1.13
N PHE A 69 0.33 -9.93 -0.22
CA PHE A 69 -1.04 -10.39 -0.35
C PHE A 69 -1.73 -9.86 -1.62
N ALA A 70 -1.45 -8.62 -2.03
CA ALA A 70 -2.06 -7.98 -3.19
C ALA A 70 -1.77 -8.71 -4.50
N ASP A 71 -0.60 -9.34 -4.64
CA ASP A 71 -0.23 -10.12 -5.82
C ASP A 71 -0.71 -11.59 -5.76
N GLU A 72 -1.47 -11.97 -4.73
CA GLU A 72 -2.26 -13.22 -4.67
C GLU A 72 -3.76 -12.97 -4.54
N TYR A 73 -4.17 -11.72 -4.36
CA TYR A 73 -5.56 -11.36 -4.15
C TYR A 73 -6.35 -11.31 -5.46
N HIS A 74 -7.47 -12.03 -5.49
CA HIS A 74 -8.45 -11.97 -6.57
C HIS A 74 -9.68 -11.20 -6.10
N TRP A 75 -9.81 -9.94 -6.50
CA TRP A 75 -10.77 -9.01 -5.90
C TRP A 75 -12.25 -9.43 -5.95
N MET A 76 -12.63 -10.27 -6.91
CA MET A 76 -13.98 -10.81 -6.99
C MET A 76 -14.32 -11.70 -5.79
N ASP A 77 -13.32 -12.29 -5.13
CA ASP A 77 -13.49 -13.12 -3.93
C ASP A 77 -13.93 -12.27 -2.72
N GLY A 78 -13.62 -10.97 -2.72
CA GLY A 78 -13.99 -10.02 -1.66
C GLY A 78 -15.25 -9.20 -1.93
N ILE A 79 -16.13 -9.62 -2.83
CA ILE A 79 -17.41 -8.94 -3.07
C ILE A 79 -18.60 -9.91 -3.06
N GLY A 80 -19.80 -9.37 -2.89
CA GLY A 80 -21.03 -10.17 -2.83
C GLY A 80 -21.18 -10.95 -1.52
N THR A 81 -22.20 -11.81 -1.49
CA THR A 81 -22.61 -12.55 -0.29
C THR A 81 -21.92 -13.91 -0.15
N GLU A 82 -21.51 -14.52 -1.26
CA GLU A 82 -20.87 -15.84 -1.31
C GLU A 82 -19.37 -15.65 -1.56
N ARG A 83 -18.60 -15.46 -0.48
CA ARG A 83 -17.16 -15.17 -0.55
C ARG A 83 -16.35 -16.44 -0.30
N PRO A 84 -15.44 -16.85 -1.22
CA PRO A 84 -14.60 -18.00 -0.99
C PRO A 84 -13.55 -17.70 0.06
N LYS A 85 -13.15 -18.75 0.80
CA LYS A 85 -12.00 -18.70 1.68
C LYS A 85 -10.72 -18.92 0.87
N MET A 86 -9.65 -18.23 1.23
CA MET A 86 -8.31 -18.45 0.68
C MET A 86 -7.29 -18.73 1.79
N VAL A 87 -6.12 -19.19 1.41
CA VAL A 87 -4.98 -19.35 2.32
C VAL A 87 -4.11 -18.11 2.18
N ASN A 88 -3.86 -17.42 3.28
CA ASN A 88 -2.85 -16.38 3.32
C ASN A 88 -1.47 -17.03 3.41
N THR A 89 -0.86 -17.28 2.26
CA THR A 89 0.36 -18.09 2.10
C THR A 89 1.57 -17.42 2.74
N HIS A 90 1.69 -16.10 2.58
CA HIS A 90 2.79 -15.29 3.09
C HIS A 90 2.74 -15.14 4.61
N TRP A 91 1.54 -14.99 5.18
CA TRP A 91 1.36 -14.56 6.56
C TRP A 91 0.78 -15.66 7.45
N GLY A 92 1.57 -16.73 7.61
CA GLY A 92 1.28 -17.80 8.58
C GLY A 92 0.38 -18.92 8.07
N GLY A 93 0.02 -18.94 6.78
CA GLY A 93 -0.78 -20.01 6.17
C GLY A 93 -2.21 -20.09 6.72
N VAL A 94 -2.72 -18.99 7.28
CA VAL A 94 -4.03 -18.95 7.92
C VAL A 94 -5.15 -18.76 6.90
N THR A 95 -6.36 -19.12 7.29
CA THR A 95 -7.54 -18.92 6.47
C THR A 95 -7.95 -17.45 6.46
N GLU A 96 -7.99 -16.88 5.26
CA GLU A 96 -8.61 -15.60 4.93
C GLU A 96 -10.04 -15.88 4.45
N ASP A 97 -11.05 -15.26 5.07
CA ASP A 97 -12.46 -15.49 4.74
C ASP A 97 -13.06 -14.46 3.79
N ASN A 98 -12.26 -13.46 3.40
CA ASN A 98 -12.64 -12.36 2.52
C ASN A 98 -13.83 -11.54 3.02
N SER A 99 -14.17 -11.61 4.32
CA SER A 99 -15.29 -10.86 4.90
C SER A 99 -15.02 -9.35 4.93
N PHE A 100 -13.75 -8.93 4.83
CA PHE A 100 -13.36 -7.57 4.49
C PHE A 100 -12.82 -7.52 3.06
N GLY A 101 -13.55 -6.88 2.15
CA GLY A 101 -13.14 -6.77 0.74
C GLY A 101 -13.34 -5.37 0.19
N THR A 102 -13.64 -5.26 -1.11
CA THR A 102 -13.67 -3.95 -1.79
C THR A 102 -14.67 -2.99 -1.14
N HIS A 103 -15.89 -3.45 -0.81
CA HIS A 103 -16.92 -2.57 -0.24
C HIS A 103 -16.56 -2.13 1.17
N GLU A 104 -16.07 -3.04 2.01
CA GLU A 104 -15.70 -2.73 3.39
C GLU A 104 -14.47 -1.81 3.45
N PHE A 105 -13.50 -1.96 2.54
CA PHE A 105 -12.35 -1.05 2.44
C PHE A 105 -12.75 0.36 1.99
N MET A 106 -13.64 0.48 1.01
CA MET A 106 -14.12 1.79 0.56
C MET A 106 -14.97 2.46 1.65
N GLU A 107 -15.80 1.70 2.37
CA GLU A 107 -16.54 2.17 3.54
C GLU A 107 -15.60 2.67 4.65
N LEU A 108 -14.52 1.93 4.95
CA LEU A 108 -13.51 2.37 5.92
C LEU A 108 -12.92 3.73 5.52
N CYS A 109 -12.59 3.89 4.24
CA CYS A 109 -12.02 5.14 3.76
C CYS A 109 -13.01 6.31 3.85
N GLU A 110 -14.29 6.06 3.58
CA GLU A 110 -15.36 7.05 3.75
C GLU A 110 -15.54 7.47 5.22
N GLN A 111 -15.56 6.51 6.16
CA GLN A 111 -15.67 6.80 7.59
C GLN A 111 -14.50 7.64 8.11
N LEU A 112 -13.29 7.33 7.64
CA LEU A 112 -12.05 8.05 7.96
C LEU A 112 -11.97 9.43 7.27
N GLY A 113 -12.63 9.61 6.12
CA GLY A 113 -12.45 10.80 5.28
C GLY A 113 -11.08 10.83 4.60
N THR A 114 -10.53 9.66 4.27
CA THR A 114 -9.19 9.46 3.71
C THR A 114 -9.28 9.02 2.24
N GLU A 115 -8.21 9.23 1.48
CA GLU A 115 -8.14 8.76 0.08
C GLU A 115 -7.77 7.26 0.03
N PRO A 116 -8.55 6.41 -0.63
CA PRO A 116 -8.18 5.01 -0.82
C PRO A 116 -7.03 4.87 -1.81
N VAL A 117 -6.10 3.97 -1.52
CA VAL A 117 -5.01 3.53 -2.41
C VAL A 117 -5.14 2.03 -2.59
N ILE A 118 -5.49 1.58 -3.79
CA ILE A 118 -5.61 0.13 -4.09
C ILE A 118 -4.36 -0.35 -4.82
N CYS A 119 -3.82 -1.48 -4.40
CA CYS A 119 -2.78 -2.21 -5.11
C CYS A 119 -3.42 -3.40 -5.86
N GLY A 120 -3.32 -3.40 -7.19
CA GLY A 120 -3.85 -4.48 -8.02
C GLY A 120 -2.82 -5.58 -8.27
N ASN A 121 -3.32 -6.80 -8.45
CA ASN A 121 -2.53 -8.02 -8.66
C ASN A 121 -1.91 -8.09 -10.08
N VAL A 122 -0.58 -8.12 -10.16
CA VAL A 122 0.17 -8.38 -11.41
C VAL A 122 0.77 -9.79 -11.42
N GLY A 123 1.28 -10.25 -10.28
CA GLY A 123 2.05 -11.49 -10.15
C GLY A 123 1.24 -12.73 -10.53
N SER A 124 0.00 -12.85 -10.04
CA SER A 124 -0.86 -14.01 -10.31
C SER A 124 -2.19 -13.64 -10.98
N GLY A 125 -2.56 -12.37 -10.97
CA GLY A 125 -3.79 -11.85 -11.55
C GLY A 125 -3.69 -11.62 -13.05
N THR A 126 -4.83 -11.35 -13.69
CA THR A 126 -4.88 -11.08 -15.14
C THR A 126 -5.09 -9.60 -15.45
N ILE A 127 -4.68 -9.18 -16.65
CA ILE A 127 -4.96 -7.82 -17.16
C ILE A 127 -6.47 -7.52 -17.12
N LYS A 128 -7.30 -8.51 -17.50
CA LYS A 128 -8.76 -8.39 -17.50
C LYS A 128 -9.29 -8.15 -16.09
N GLU A 129 -8.81 -8.94 -15.13
CA GLU A 129 -9.21 -8.84 -13.73
C GLU A 129 -8.93 -7.44 -13.16
N MET A 130 -7.71 -6.93 -13.31
CA MET A 130 -7.36 -5.58 -12.84
C MET A 130 -8.19 -4.50 -13.55
N SER A 131 -8.35 -4.62 -14.88
CA SER A 131 -9.19 -3.71 -15.67
C SER A 131 -10.64 -3.69 -15.19
N GLN A 132 -11.20 -4.86 -14.86
CA GLN A 132 -12.56 -4.99 -14.37
C GLN A 132 -12.72 -4.43 -12.96
N TRP A 133 -11.68 -4.53 -12.12
CA TRP A 133 -11.73 -3.94 -10.78
C TRP A 133 -11.80 -2.41 -10.84
N VAL A 134 -10.99 -1.79 -11.69
CA VAL A 134 -11.05 -0.35 -11.94
C VAL A 134 -12.43 0.06 -12.48
N GLU A 135 -13.01 -0.70 -13.41
CA GLU A 135 -14.36 -0.45 -13.92
C GLU A 135 -15.42 -0.57 -12.82
N TYR A 136 -15.36 -1.64 -12.04
CA TYR A 136 -16.27 -1.89 -10.92
C TYR A 136 -16.30 -0.72 -9.95
N ILE A 137 -15.14 -0.15 -9.63
CA ILE A 137 -15.03 0.93 -8.65
C ILE A 137 -15.43 2.29 -9.25
N ASN A 138 -15.02 2.57 -10.49
CA ASN A 138 -15.02 3.94 -11.02
C ASN A 138 -16.04 4.22 -12.13
N PHE A 139 -16.72 3.22 -12.69
CA PHE A 139 -17.66 3.45 -13.79
C PHE A 139 -19.08 3.75 -13.29
N ASP A 140 -19.61 4.92 -13.65
CA ASP A 140 -20.98 5.35 -13.33
C ASP A 140 -22.02 4.96 -14.37
N GLY A 141 -21.60 4.46 -15.54
CA GLY A 141 -22.51 4.08 -16.62
C GLY A 141 -23.20 2.73 -16.39
N ILE A 142 -23.65 2.15 -17.50
CA ILE A 142 -24.26 0.82 -17.55
C ILE A 142 -23.22 -0.15 -18.10
N SER A 143 -22.79 -1.09 -17.28
CA SER A 143 -21.90 -2.18 -17.67
C SER A 143 -22.06 -3.35 -16.69
N PRO A 144 -21.62 -4.56 -17.05
CA PRO A 144 -21.65 -5.68 -16.13
C PRO A 144 -20.97 -5.41 -14.78
N MET A 145 -19.85 -4.68 -14.76
CA MET A 145 -19.14 -4.39 -13.51
C MET A 145 -19.82 -3.29 -12.70
N ALA A 146 -20.33 -2.24 -13.34
CA ALA A 146 -21.10 -1.21 -12.62
C ALA A 146 -22.40 -1.81 -12.05
N ASP A 147 -23.14 -2.60 -12.83
CA ASP A 147 -24.37 -3.25 -12.37
C ASP A 147 -24.09 -4.27 -11.26
N LEU A 148 -22.97 -4.97 -11.31
CA LEU A 148 -22.54 -5.84 -10.21
C LEU A 148 -22.23 -5.05 -8.94
N ARG A 149 -21.62 -3.87 -9.03
CA ARG A 149 -21.42 -2.97 -7.89
C ARG A 149 -22.76 -2.54 -7.27
N ARG A 150 -23.71 -2.13 -8.12
CA ARG A 150 -25.08 -1.76 -7.68
C ARG A 150 -25.80 -2.92 -6.99
N ALA A 151 -25.72 -4.12 -7.58
CA ALA A 151 -26.32 -5.32 -7.02
C ALA A 151 -25.72 -5.69 -5.65
N ASN A 152 -24.45 -5.35 -5.42
CA ASN A 152 -23.77 -5.51 -4.14
C ASN A 152 -24.01 -4.36 -3.16
N GLY A 153 -24.94 -3.45 -3.45
CA GLY A 153 -25.41 -2.42 -2.52
C GLY A 153 -24.78 -1.04 -2.67
N HIS A 154 -23.95 -0.80 -3.70
CA HIS A 154 -23.33 0.50 -3.92
C HIS A 154 -23.64 1.07 -5.32
N ASP A 155 -24.51 2.07 -5.38
CA ASP A 155 -25.04 2.58 -6.67
C ASP A 155 -23.99 3.36 -7.48
N LYS A 156 -23.38 4.37 -6.86
CA LYS A 156 -22.47 5.31 -7.52
C LYS A 156 -21.05 4.77 -7.63
N ALA A 157 -20.24 5.30 -8.52
CA ALA A 157 -18.80 5.10 -8.49
C ALA A 157 -18.19 5.79 -7.26
N TRP A 158 -17.09 5.25 -6.75
CA TRP A 158 -16.38 5.85 -5.61
C TRP A 158 -15.41 6.97 -6.00
N GLY A 159 -14.93 6.98 -7.25
CA GLY A 159 -13.94 7.97 -7.71
C GLY A 159 -12.54 7.74 -7.13
N LEU A 160 -12.14 6.47 -6.98
CA LEU A 160 -10.80 6.07 -6.55
C LEU A 160 -9.73 6.63 -7.50
N LYS A 161 -8.73 7.30 -6.95
CA LYS A 161 -7.63 7.92 -7.71
C LYS A 161 -6.36 7.08 -7.71
N TYR A 162 -5.88 6.66 -6.54
CA TYR A 162 -4.54 6.06 -6.42
C TYR A 162 -4.59 4.55 -6.68
N TRP A 163 -3.78 4.10 -7.63
CA TRP A 163 -3.77 2.71 -8.09
C TRP A 163 -2.35 2.18 -8.28
N GLY A 164 -1.92 1.27 -7.42
CA GLY A 164 -0.70 0.48 -7.58
C GLY A 164 -0.89 -0.63 -8.61
N VAL A 165 0.07 -0.78 -9.52
CA VAL A 165 0.06 -1.81 -10.56
C VAL A 165 1.09 -2.88 -10.18
N GLY A 166 0.72 -3.78 -9.27
CA GLY A 166 1.61 -4.76 -8.67
C GLY A 166 2.38 -4.21 -7.47
N ASN A 167 2.84 -5.12 -6.63
CA ASN A 167 3.66 -4.90 -5.45
C ASN A 167 4.89 -5.82 -5.47
N GLU A 168 6.05 -5.30 -5.03
CA GLU A 168 7.29 -6.07 -4.83
C GLU A 168 7.53 -7.15 -5.89
N ASN A 169 7.36 -6.80 -7.17
CA ASN A 169 7.38 -7.78 -8.24
C ASN A 169 8.78 -8.39 -8.44
N TRP A 170 9.84 -7.76 -7.91
CA TRP A 170 11.19 -8.33 -7.75
C TRP A 170 11.27 -9.49 -6.76
N GLY A 171 10.30 -9.59 -5.83
CA GLY A 171 10.24 -10.59 -4.77
C GLY A 171 8.95 -11.39 -4.81
N CYS A 172 8.10 -11.25 -3.79
CA CYS A 172 6.88 -12.05 -3.65
C CYS A 172 5.89 -11.86 -4.81
N GLY A 173 5.88 -10.69 -5.46
CA GLY A 173 5.02 -10.42 -6.61
C GLY A 173 5.45 -11.07 -7.94
N GLY A 174 6.38 -12.04 -7.92
CA GLY A 174 6.70 -12.88 -9.08
C GLY A 174 8.18 -13.08 -9.42
N ASN A 175 9.11 -12.65 -8.54
CA ASN A 175 10.57 -12.75 -8.76
C ASN A 175 11.02 -12.27 -10.16
N MET A 176 10.44 -11.16 -10.62
CA MET A 176 10.65 -10.59 -11.94
C MET A 176 11.98 -9.84 -12.01
N THR A 177 12.60 -9.82 -13.19
CA THR A 177 13.60 -8.78 -13.48
C THR A 177 12.91 -7.44 -13.71
N ALA A 178 13.62 -6.33 -13.53
CA ALA A 178 13.09 -4.99 -13.74
C ALA A 178 12.57 -4.79 -15.18
N GLU A 179 13.25 -5.36 -16.18
CA GLU A 179 12.85 -5.28 -17.60
C GLU A 179 11.53 -6.01 -17.84
N PHE A 180 11.40 -7.22 -17.28
CA PHE A 180 10.18 -8.00 -17.43
C PHE A 180 9.00 -7.32 -16.72
N TYR A 181 9.22 -6.79 -15.51
CA TYR A 181 8.20 -6.02 -14.82
C TYR A 181 7.83 -4.74 -15.58
N ALA A 182 8.79 -3.99 -16.15
CA ALA A 182 8.49 -2.82 -16.97
C ALA A 182 7.53 -3.14 -18.13
N ASP A 183 7.73 -4.28 -18.79
CA ASP A 183 6.82 -4.76 -19.83
C ASP A 183 5.45 -5.17 -19.29
N GLN A 184 5.38 -5.86 -18.14
CA GLN A 184 4.10 -6.18 -17.51
C GLN A 184 3.36 -4.91 -17.06
N TYR A 185 4.02 -3.98 -16.37
CA TYR A 185 3.46 -2.70 -15.96
C TYR A 185 2.80 -2.00 -17.16
N ARG A 186 3.53 -1.85 -18.28
CA ARG A 186 2.99 -1.20 -19.49
C ARG A 186 1.73 -1.91 -19.99
N ARG A 187 1.69 -3.24 -19.96
CA ARG A 187 0.52 -4.03 -20.36
C ARG A 187 -0.66 -3.80 -19.42
N TYR A 188 -0.48 -3.99 -18.11
CA TYR A 188 -1.57 -3.86 -17.13
C TYR A 188 -2.07 -2.41 -17.01
N ALA A 189 -1.16 -1.42 -16.91
CA ALA A 189 -1.50 -0.01 -16.79
C ALA A 189 -2.28 0.54 -18.00
N THR A 190 -2.11 -0.06 -19.19
CA THR A 190 -2.87 0.32 -20.40
C THR A 190 -4.38 0.12 -20.24
N PHE A 191 -4.79 -0.91 -19.50
CA PHE A 191 -6.20 -1.27 -19.32
C PHE A 191 -6.81 -0.70 -18.03
N CYS A 192 -6.00 -0.12 -17.15
CA CYS A 192 -6.49 0.72 -16.06
C CYS A 192 -6.99 2.07 -16.63
N ARG A 193 -8.26 2.12 -17.04
CA ARG A 193 -8.86 3.28 -17.72
C ARG A 193 -9.36 4.34 -16.74
N ASN A 194 -9.39 5.58 -17.23
CA ASN A 194 -10.10 6.68 -16.59
C ASN A 194 -11.58 6.58 -16.98
N TYR A 195 -12.48 6.72 -16.00
CA TYR A 195 -13.93 6.71 -16.20
C TYR A 195 -14.52 8.06 -15.80
N GLY A 196 -15.32 8.67 -16.68
CA GLY A 196 -15.85 10.01 -16.47
C GLY A 196 -14.75 11.05 -16.26
N GLU A 197 -14.90 11.88 -15.24
CA GLU A 197 -13.88 12.86 -14.83
C GLU A 197 -12.80 12.28 -13.92
N ASN A 198 -12.94 11.02 -13.47
CA ASN A 198 -11.92 10.40 -12.63
C ASN A 198 -10.60 10.25 -13.41
N ARG A 199 -9.48 10.52 -12.74
CA ARG A 199 -8.13 10.37 -13.30
C ARG A 199 -7.32 9.52 -12.33
N LEU A 200 -6.93 8.34 -12.78
CA LEU A 200 -6.09 7.46 -11.99
C LEU A 200 -4.68 8.06 -11.87
N PHE A 201 -4.18 8.05 -10.64
CA PHE A 201 -2.79 8.23 -10.30
C PHE A 201 -2.15 6.84 -10.21
N LYS A 202 -1.48 6.43 -11.29
CA LYS A 202 -0.94 5.06 -11.41
C LYS A 202 0.46 4.99 -10.81
N ILE A 203 0.68 4.03 -9.92
CA ILE A 203 1.95 3.83 -9.22
C ILE A 203 2.57 2.54 -9.75
N ALA A 204 3.78 2.62 -10.30
CA ALA A 204 4.59 1.46 -10.66
C ALA A 204 5.29 0.92 -9.40
N GLY A 205 5.34 -0.40 -9.24
CA GLY A 205 6.12 -1.09 -8.21
C GLY A 205 7.60 -0.84 -8.44
N GLY A 206 8.20 -0.03 -7.59
CA GLY A 206 9.59 0.37 -7.71
C GLY A 206 10.54 -0.45 -6.85
N ALA A 207 11.66 0.18 -6.48
CA ALA A 207 12.84 -0.54 -6.00
C ALA A 207 12.70 -1.06 -4.57
N ASN A 208 13.42 -2.14 -4.28
CA ASN A 208 13.77 -2.51 -2.91
C ASN A 208 15.04 -1.77 -2.49
N SER A 209 14.96 -0.99 -1.42
CA SER A 209 16.11 -0.39 -0.76
C SER A 209 17.03 0.35 -1.74
N GLU A 210 18.27 -0.10 -1.93
CA GLU A 210 19.28 0.52 -2.80
C GLU A 210 19.35 -0.13 -4.20
N ASP A 211 18.31 -0.84 -4.66
CA ASP A 211 18.26 -1.37 -6.04
C ASP A 211 18.03 -0.25 -7.07
N TYR A 212 19.07 0.54 -7.28
CA TYR A 212 19.11 1.65 -8.21
C TYR A 212 18.93 1.20 -9.66
N ASN A 213 19.30 -0.05 -9.99
CA ASN A 213 19.09 -0.60 -11.32
C ASN A 213 17.61 -0.78 -11.62
N TRP A 214 16.80 -1.21 -10.65
CA TRP A 214 15.35 -1.26 -10.81
C TRP A 214 14.76 0.09 -11.20
N THR A 215 15.09 1.14 -10.44
CA THR A 215 14.65 2.52 -10.72
C THR A 215 15.11 2.99 -12.10
N GLU A 216 16.39 2.79 -12.46
CA GLU A 216 16.90 3.19 -13.76
C GLU A 216 16.19 2.46 -14.91
N THR A 217 15.98 1.15 -14.78
CA THR A 217 15.28 0.35 -15.79
C THR A 217 13.83 0.80 -15.97
N LEU A 218 13.09 1.05 -14.89
CA LEU A 218 11.70 1.49 -14.97
C LEU A 218 11.57 2.90 -15.56
N MET A 219 12.40 3.84 -15.11
CA MET A 219 12.42 5.21 -15.64
C MET A 219 12.83 5.27 -17.12
N THR A 220 13.65 4.32 -17.58
CA THR A 220 14.06 4.21 -18.99
C THR A 220 12.97 3.57 -19.85
N ASN A 221 12.38 2.46 -19.41
CA ASN A 221 11.58 1.58 -20.26
C ASN A 221 10.07 1.88 -20.21
N ILE A 222 9.57 2.51 -19.15
CA ILE A 222 8.16 2.90 -19.02
C ILE A 222 7.98 4.33 -19.55
N PRO A 223 7.15 4.55 -20.59
CA PRO A 223 6.83 5.91 -21.01
C PRO A 223 6.19 6.69 -19.86
N HIS A 224 6.77 7.80 -19.41
CA HIS A 224 6.34 8.52 -18.20
C HIS A 224 4.88 8.97 -18.22
N ARG A 225 4.25 9.12 -19.39
CA ARG A 225 2.79 9.36 -19.49
C ARG A 225 1.91 8.21 -18.99
N MET A 226 2.48 7.04 -18.74
CA MET A 226 1.77 5.84 -18.28
C MET A 226 1.77 5.68 -16.76
N MET A 227 2.66 6.38 -16.06
CA MET A 227 2.80 6.33 -14.61
C MET A 227 2.78 7.74 -14.01
N ASN A 228 2.25 7.85 -12.80
CA ASN A 228 2.23 9.10 -12.03
C ASN A 228 3.12 9.00 -10.80
N GLY A 229 3.38 7.78 -10.33
CA GLY A 229 4.34 7.50 -9.27
C GLY A 229 5.16 6.25 -9.54
N LEU A 230 6.32 6.19 -8.90
CA LEU A 230 7.20 5.04 -8.81
C LEU A 230 7.41 4.75 -7.33
N SER A 231 7.10 3.54 -6.88
CA SER A 231 7.19 3.22 -5.46
C SER A 231 8.63 3.01 -4.98
N LEU A 232 8.85 3.04 -3.67
CA LEU A 232 10.13 2.69 -3.05
C LEU A 232 9.84 2.04 -1.70
N HIS A 233 10.49 0.92 -1.43
CA HIS A 233 10.35 0.20 -0.16
C HIS A 233 11.69 0.22 0.56
N TYR A 234 11.71 0.61 1.85
CA TYR A 234 12.91 0.53 2.68
C TYR A 234 12.52 0.38 4.15
N TYR A 235 12.81 -0.79 4.74
CA TYR A 235 12.61 -1.03 6.15
C TYR A 235 13.89 -0.75 6.97
N THR A 236 13.73 -0.07 8.10
CA THR A 236 14.78 0.09 9.12
C THR A 236 14.93 -1.22 9.88
N SER A 237 15.77 -2.11 9.38
CA SER A 237 16.02 -3.41 9.98
C SER A 237 17.45 -3.90 9.76
N ASP A 238 17.86 -4.87 10.57
CA ASP A 238 18.98 -5.75 10.29
C ASP A 238 18.42 -7.13 9.99
N TRP A 239 18.37 -7.48 8.72
CA TRP A 239 17.80 -8.76 8.27
C TRP A 239 18.53 -9.98 8.83
N SER A 240 19.78 -9.84 9.27
CA SER A 240 20.53 -10.93 9.91
C SER A 240 20.20 -11.09 11.40
N ASN A 241 19.72 -10.03 12.04
CA ASN A 241 19.44 -9.98 13.47
C ASN A 241 18.56 -8.79 13.83
N LYS A 242 17.25 -8.91 13.63
CA LYS A 242 16.29 -7.80 13.78
C LYS A 242 16.20 -7.32 15.22
N GLY A 243 16.29 -8.23 16.19
CA GLY A 243 16.28 -7.93 17.61
C GLY A 243 14.89 -7.60 18.16
N SER A 244 14.81 -7.42 19.47
CA SER A 244 13.56 -7.13 20.19
C SER A 244 13.08 -5.68 20.00
N ALA A 245 11.75 -5.52 19.95
CA ALA A 245 11.07 -4.23 19.94
C ALA A 245 11.06 -3.55 21.33
N THR A 246 11.38 -4.26 22.42
CA THR A 246 11.30 -3.74 23.80
C THR A 246 12.58 -3.99 24.62
N GLU A 247 13.31 -5.06 24.33
CA GLU A 247 14.50 -5.48 25.06
C GLU A 247 15.76 -5.12 24.27
N PHE A 248 16.24 -3.88 24.44
CA PHE A 248 17.43 -3.40 23.76
C PHE A 248 18.27 -2.48 24.64
N GLY A 249 19.60 -2.58 24.47
CA GLY A 249 20.56 -1.65 25.05
C GLY A 249 20.79 -0.42 24.16
N GLU A 250 21.64 0.48 24.65
CA GLU A 250 21.99 1.74 23.98
C GLU A 250 22.58 1.54 22.57
N ASP A 251 23.45 0.55 22.38
CA ASP A 251 24.05 0.25 21.07
C ASP A 251 22.99 -0.06 20.01
N ARG A 252 22.02 -0.91 20.35
CA ARG A 252 20.89 -1.26 19.46
C ARG A 252 19.97 -0.08 19.22
N TYR A 253 19.76 0.77 20.22
CA TYR A 253 18.97 1.98 20.07
C TYR A 253 19.57 2.91 19.00
N PHE A 254 20.87 3.21 19.11
CA PHE A 254 21.55 4.08 18.14
C PHE A 254 21.81 3.40 16.79
N ASP A 255 21.96 2.08 16.72
CA ASP A 255 22.05 1.36 15.45
C ASP A 255 20.78 1.52 14.61
N VAL A 256 19.59 1.36 15.22
CA VAL A 256 18.30 1.57 14.55
C VAL A 256 18.18 3.00 14.03
N LEU A 257 18.51 4.00 14.85
CA LEU A 257 18.45 5.42 14.42
C LEU A 257 19.44 5.70 13.28
N ARG A 258 20.65 5.12 13.32
CA ARG A 258 21.63 5.26 12.24
C ARG A 258 21.13 4.65 10.93
N ARG A 259 20.48 3.47 10.99
CA ARG A 259 19.89 2.82 9.81
C ARG A 259 18.72 3.64 9.24
N CYS A 260 17.89 4.21 10.10
CA CYS A 260 16.83 5.12 9.68
C CYS A 260 17.40 6.32 8.91
N LEU A 261 18.45 6.96 9.42
CA LEU A 261 19.08 8.10 8.73
C LEU A 261 19.73 7.73 7.40
N HIS A 262 20.07 6.46 7.18
CA HIS A 262 20.61 6.00 5.88
C HIS A 262 19.55 6.03 4.76
N ILE A 263 18.26 6.07 5.10
CA ILE A 263 17.16 6.18 4.12
C ILE A 263 17.33 7.41 3.24
N GLU A 264 17.79 8.54 3.81
CA GLU A 264 18.02 9.79 3.07
C GLU A 264 18.94 9.56 1.86
N LYS A 265 20.03 8.83 2.06
CA LYS A 265 20.98 8.50 0.97
C LYS A 265 20.33 7.64 -0.12
N ALA A 266 19.49 6.68 0.26
CA ALA A 266 18.80 5.84 -0.71
C ALA A 266 17.78 6.65 -1.52
N ILE A 267 16.99 7.50 -0.85
CA ILE A 267 16.01 8.39 -1.48
C ILE A 267 16.70 9.37 -2.43
N ASP A 268 17.76 10.06 -1.99
CA ASP A 268 18.52 11.00 -2.81
C ASP A 268 19.02 10.34 -4.09
N ARG A 269 19.59 9.13 -3.98
CA ARG A 269 20.14 8.44 -5.14
C ARG A 269 19.06 7.97 -6.12
N HIS A 270 17.90 7.54 -5.64
CA HIS A 270 16.75 7.24 -6.52
C HIS A 270 16.22 8.51 -7.20
N MET A 271 16.10 9.63 -6.48
CA MET A 271 15.68 10.91 -7.06
C MET A 271 16.66 11.42 -8.12
N GLU A 272 17.97 11.30 -7.90
CA GLU A 272 18.99 11.64 -8.91
C GLU A 272 18.81 10.82 -10.21
N ILE A 273 18.47 9.54 -10.08
CA ILE A 273 18.21 8.67 -11.24
C ILE A 273 16.91 9.09 -11.92
N MET A 274 15.86 9.40 -11.17
CA MET A 274 14.59 9.88 -11.74
C MET A 274 14.79 11.20 -12.48
N ASP A 275 15.55 12.16 -11.92
CA ASP A 275 15.84 13.47 -12.53
C ASP A 275 16.55 13.36 -13.88
N LYS A 276 17.36 12.31 -14.10
CA LYS A 276 18.01 12.01 -15.40
C LYS A 276 16.98 11.77 -16.52
N TYR A 277 15.82 11.21 -16.19
CA TYR A 277 14.81 10.81 -17.16
C TYR A 277 13.58 11.73 -17.14
N ASP A 278 13.21 12.29 -15.99
CA ASP A 278 12.05 13.17 -15.80
C ASP A 278 12.45 14.44 -15.02
N PRO A 279 13.25 15.36 -15.61
CA PRO A 279 13.77 16.55 -14.93
C PRO A 279 12.67 17.55 -14.51
N GLU A 280 11.46 17.40 -15.05
CA GLU A 280 10.28 18.19 -14.67
C GLU A 280 9.56 17.61 -13.43
N LYS A 281 10.02 16.48 -12.88
CA LYS A 281 9.50 15.84 -11.65
C LYS A 281 8.00 15.56 -11.71
N ARG A 282 7.52 15.05 -12.85
CA ARG A 282 6.12 14.69 -13.07
C ARG A 282 5.76 13.35 -12.44
N VAL A 283 6.71 12.41 -12.38
CA VAL A 283 6.56 11.13 -11.68
C VAL A 283 6.99 11.31 -10.23
N ALA A 284 6.07 11.10 -9.30
CA ALA A 284 6.38 11.15 -7.87
C ALA A 284 7.19 9.92 -7.44
N LEU A 285 8.17 10.10 -6.57
CA LEU A 285 8.70 9.00 -5.76
C LEU A 285 7.70 8.74 -4.63
N VAL A 286 7.15 7.53 -4.58
CA VAL A 286 6.11 7.13 -3.62
C VAL A 286 6.71 6.16 -2.61
N PHE A 287 7.07 6.64 -1.43
CA PHE A 287 7.67 5.80 -0.38
C PHE A 287 6.56 5.11 0.44
N ASP A 288 6.00 4.04 -0.10
CA ASP A 288 4.76 3.38 0.37
C ASP A 288 4.97 2.14 1.25
N GLU A 289 6.22 1.76 1.52
CA GLU A 289 6.58 0.82 2.59
C GLU A 289 7.88 1.24 3.29
N TRP A 290 7.75 1.58 4.58
CA TRP A 290 8.86 1.96 5.44
C TRP A 290 8.51 1.74 6.90
N GLY A 291 9.51 1.85 7.78
CA GLY A 291 9.34 1.71 9.23
C GLY A 291 10.28 0.67 9.82
N THR A 292 10.14 0.43 11.12
CA THR A 292 10.97 -0.55 11.84
C THR A 292 10.42 -1.97 11.68
N TRP A 293 11.30 -2.94 11.47
CA TRP A 293 10.92 -4.36 11.44
C TRP A 293 11.81 -5.15 12.40
N TYR A 294 11.20 -5.63 13.48
CA TYR A 294 11.84 -6.39 14.56
C TYR A 294 11.52 -7.89 14.51
N ASP A 295 12.11 -8.64 15.43
CA ASP A 295 11.60 -9.96 15.76
C ASP A 295 10.21 -9.81 16.39
N VAL A 296 9.33 -10.78 16.12
CA VAL A 296 7.97 -10.76 16.70
C VAL A 296 8.01 -10.92 18.21
N GLU A 297 6.99 -10.43 18.91
CA GLU A 297 6.91 -10.59 20.37
C GLU A 297 6.91 -12.08 20.75
N PRO A 298 7.61 -12.47 21.83
CA PRO A 298 7.68 -13.86 22.27
C PRO A 298 6.31 -14.51 22.43
N GLY A 299 6.14 -15.69 21.84
CA GLY A 299 4.89 -16.47 21.92
C GLY A 299 3.82 -16.09 20.91
N THR A 300 4.07 -15.12 20.02
CA THR A 300 3.16 -14.77 18.93
C THR A 300 3.49 -15.52 17.64
N ASN A 301 2.55 -15.53 16.68
CA ASN A 301 2.77 -16.16 15.38
C ASN A 301 3.77 -15.32 14.56
N PRO A 302 4.92 -15.88 14.13
CA PRO A 302 5.92 -15.13 13.37
C PRO A 302 5.42 -14.59 12.03
N GLY A 303 4.40 -15.22 11.43
CA GLY A 303 3.79 -14.73 10.20
C GLY A 303 2.86 -13.53 10.39
N PHE A 304 2.53 -13.14 11.62
CA PHE A 304 1.60 -12.04 11.90
C PHE A 304 2.29 -10.70 12.17
N LEU A 305 3.63 -10.70 12.18
CA LEU A 305 4.47 -9.51 12.35
C LEU A 305 4.10 -8.63 13.55
N PHE A 306 3.57 -9.24 14.61
CA PHE A 306 3.24 -8.51 15.82
C PHE A 306 4.51 -8.16 16.59
N GLN A 307 4.79 -6.87 16.68
CA GLN A 307 5.87 -6.29 17.47
C GLN A 307 5.31 -5.15 18.32
N GLN A 308 5.91 -4.88 19.49
CA GLN A 308 5.56 -3.70 20.26
C GLN A 308 6.07 -2.41 19.56
N ASN A 309 5.58 -1.25 20.01
CA ASN A 309 6.06 0.07 19.58
C ASN A 309 6.57 0.88 20.80
N SER A 310 7.71 1.55 20.66
CA SER A 310 8.43 2.22 21.74
C SER A 310 8.82 3.67 21.40
N MET A 311 9.42 4.39 22.35
CA MET A 311 9.99 5.72 22.08
C MET A 311 11.11 5.72 21.02
N ARG A 312 11.73 4.56 20.75
CA ARG A 312 12.70 4.42 19.65
C ARG A 312 12.01 4.56 18.31
N ASP A 313 10.84 3.95 18.15
CA ASP A 313 10.03 3.98 16.94
C ASP A 313 9.46 5.38 16.68
N ALA A 314 9.08 6.09 17.75
CA ALA A 314 8.64 7.49 17.66
C ALA A 314 9.73 8.46 17.17
N LEU A 315 11.02 8.10 17.25
CA LEU A 315 12.11 8.88 16.65
C LEU A 315 12.45 8.46 15.22
N VAL A 316 12.02 7.26 14.81
CA VAL A 316 12.13 6.79 13.42
C VAL A 316 11.02 7.40 12.57
N ALA A 317 9.82 7.57 13.13
CA ALA A 317 8.65 8.14 12.48
C ALA A 317 8.69 9.68 12.38
#